data_AF-A0A2X2Z5X4-F1
#
_entry.id   AF-A0A2X2Z5X4-F1
#
_cell.length_a   1.000
_cell.length_b   1.000
_cell.length_c   1.000
_cell.angle_alpha   90.00
_cell.angle_beta   90.00
_cell.angle_gamma   90.00
#
_symmetry.space_group_name_H-M   'P 1'
#
loop_
_entity.id
_entity.type
_entity.pdbx_description
1 polymer ?
#
loop_
_entity_poly.entity_id
_entity_poly.type
_entity_poly.pdbx_seq_one_letter_code
_entity_poly.pdbx_strand_id
1 'polypeptide(L)'
;MNTIEQLYQTLDQRRRPEDVAEMIVELMRNHLAIHELATLSKAANRSLKNSVYGYTSMLETFGKAVGAEKQIKKAIEIFKINEKENSGYHSVEGIETFLKEVSPLIHKEVGENNFKSDRLNKDLRKLAGLDISKRNYNKKWRLLKRIEIRLQKFIHESKKIELQKIAKHGLSHTISFENFSKDLNTACFIAYFNARSNLRSTFTNQSQERPFDEICEMLFNRCVKNSNEAHWEAISYIYSDAKVLDQLNDEQKGKLLGKWTKILEEISDYLEELWNENDIYRKTMAVKKGNDSTTWNNTAGAWNKARDNWMNLIYALGLDSILDDICFGKVMRLMAADVIAWHLSTGGKIDPNTEVWNLVPLPWEVFQEKAFCNKEMIINACKDAGIDPEKSGWIAPRTHGVSEFKPTPELVHGVTVSNPFLAKVLRQNKYFSGKL
;
A
#
# COMPACT_ATOMS: atom_id res chain seq x y z
N MET A 1 -18.80 -12.54 -17.65
CA MET A 1 -17.82 -11.47 -17.40
C MET A 1 -16.78 -11.55 -18.48
N ASN A 2 -16.46 -10.43 -19.11
CA ASN A 2 -15.42 -10.35 -20.13
C ASN A 2 -14.06 -10.64 -19.46
N THR A 3 -13.18 -11.39 -20.11
CA THR A 3 -11.88 -11.82 -19.54
C THR A 3 -11.01 -10.62 -19.13
N ILE A 4 -11.16 -9.46 -19.80
CA ILE A 4 -10.45 -8.22 -19.43
C ILE A 4 -10.98 -7.56 -18.14
N GLU A 5 -12.28 -7.68 -17.83
CA GLU A 5 -12.85 -7.17 -16.57
C GLU A 5 -12.30 -7.96 -15.38
N GLN A 6 -12.14 -9.27 -15.54
CA GLN A 6 -11.52 -10.11 -14.52
C GLN A 6 -10.06 -9.73 -14.33
N LEU A 7 -9.34 -9.43 -15.41
CA LEU A 7 -7.96 -8.96 -15.35
C LEU A 7 -7.87 -7.60 -14.63
N TYR A 8 -8.79 -6.68 -14.90
CA TYR A 8 -8.88 -5.39 -14.20
C TYR A 8 -9.13 -5.55 -12.68
N GLN A 9 -10.01 -6.47 -12.29
CA GLN A 9 -10.25 -6.76 -10.87
C GLN A 9 -9.00 -7.21 -10.11
N THR A 10 -7.99 -7.74 -10.81
CA THR A 10 -6.72 -8.14 -10.18
C THR A 10 -5.93 -6.95 -9.62
N LEU A 11 -6.18 -5.72 -10.10
CA LEU A 11 -5.45 -4.54 -9.65
C LEU A 11 -5.68 -4.22 -8.16
N ASP A 12 -6.84 -4.62 -7.64
CA ASP A 12 -7.24 -4.50 -6.24
C ASP A 12 -7.10 -5.80 -5.45
N GLN A 13 -6.43 -6.80 -6.01
CA GLN A 13 -6.26 -8.13 -5.43
C GLN A 13 -4.77 -8.46 -5.25
N ARG A 14 -4.53 -9.54 -4.50
CA ARG A 14 -3.21 -10.12 -4.29
C ARG A 14 -3.11 -11.49 -4.96
N ARG A 15 -3.68 -11.59 -6.17
CA ARG A 15 -3.58 -12.81 -6.98
C ARG A 15 -2.13 -13.14 -7.25
N ARG A 16 -1.85 -14.44 -7.40
CA ARG A 16 -0.50 -14.88 -7.73
C ARG A 16 -0.20 -14.53 -9.20
N PRO A 17 1.04 -14.16 -9.54
CA PRO A 17 1.47 -13.96 -10.92
C PRO A 17 1.13 -15.12 -11.84
N GLU A 18 1.16 -16.35 -11.35
CA GLU A 18 0.83 -17.56 -12.11
C GLU A 18 -0.65 -17.61 -12.53
N ASP A 19 -1.54 -17.20 -11.63
CA ASP A 19 -2.98 -17.15 -11.92
C ASP A 19 -3.28 -16.02 -12.92
N VAL A 20 -2.58 -14.88 -12.80
CA VAL A 20 -2.69 -13.78 -13.77
C VAL A 20 -2.09 -14.15 -15.13
N ALA A 21 -0.97 -14.88 -15.17
CA ALA A 21 -0.40 -15.39 -16.41
C ALA A 21 -1.36 -16.33 -17.14
N GLU A 22 -2.08 -17.19 -16.41
CA GLU A 22 -3.12 -18.03 -17.00
C GLU A 22 -4.24 -17.20 -17.64
N MET A 23 -4.73 -16.17 -16.93
CA MET A 23 -5.76 -15.26 -17.48
C MET A 23 -5.27 -14.55 -18.76
N ILE A 24 -4.00 -14.13 -18.79
CA ILE A 24 -3.38 -13.52 -19.97
C ILE A 24 -3.29 -14.53 -21.12
N VAL A 25 -2.89 -15.77 -20.85
CA VAL A 25 -2.84 -16.84 -21.87
C VAL A 25 -4.24 -17.09 -22.44
N GLU A 26 -5.28 -17.16 -21.61
CA GLU A 26 -6.67 -17.35 -22.07
C GLU A 26 -7.15 -16.17 -22.93
N LEU A 27 -6.79 -14.94 -22.54
CA LEU A 27 -7.19 -13.71 -23.24
C LEU A 27 -6.45 -13.50 -24.56
N MET A 28 -5.14 -13.81 -24.61
CA MET A 28 -4.26 -13.47 -25.72
C MET A 28 -3.81 -14.67 -26.55
N ARG A 29 -4.29 -15.90 -26.30
CA ARG A 29 -3.77 -17.13 -26.93
C ARG A 29 -3.48 -17.03 -28.43
N ASN A 30 -4.39 -16.43 -29.18
CA ASN A 30 -4.31 -16.33 -30.65
C ASN A 30 -3.43 -15.17 -31.15
N HIS A 31 -2.96 -14.30 -30.25
CA HIS A 31 -2.17 -13.09 -30.54
C HIS A 31 -0.73 -13.17 -30.01
N LEU A 32 -0.39 -14.28 -29.34
CA LEU A 32 0.94 -14.53 -28.81
C LEU A 32 1.76 -15.34 -29.83
N ALA A 33 3.00 -14.92 -30.05
CA ALA A 33 3.98 -15.74 -30.73
C ALA A 33 4.30 -17.00 -29.90
N ILE A 34 4.78 -18.05 -30.56
CA ILE A 34 5.06 -19.35 -29.92
C ILE A 34 6.00 -19.21 -28.72
N HIS A 35 7.04 -18.37 -28.83
CA HIS A 35 7.98 -18.15 -27.74
C HIS A 35 7.36 -17.36 -26.57
N GLU A 36 6.53 -16.36 -26.85
CA GLU A 36 5.81 -15.58 -25.81
C GLU A 36 4.82 -16.47 -25.06
N LEU A 37 4.10 -17.33 -25.80
CA LEU A 37 3.21 -18.33 -25.22
C LEU A 37 3.98 -19.29 -24.33
N ALA A 38 5.14 -19.79 -24.77
CA ALA A 38 5.99 -20.66 -23.95
C ALA A 38 6.45 -19.97 -22.64
N THR A 39 6.87 -18.71 -22.72
CA THR A 39 7.29 -17.91 -21.56
C THR A 39 6.14 -17.71 -20.57
N LEU A 40 4.94 -17.34 -21.04
CA LEU A 40 3.75 -17.21 -20.17
C LEU A 40 3.29 -18.56 -19.60
N SER A 41 3.32 -19.61 -20.41
CA SER A 41 2.93 -20.96 -20.00
C SER A 41 3.83 -21.52 -18.90
N LYS A 42 5.12 -21.12 -18.82
CA LYS A 42 6.01 -21.48 -17.68
C LYS A 42 5.41 -21.08 -16.33
N ALA A 43 4.77 -19.91 -16.26
CA ALA A 43 4.06 -19.44 -15.08
C ALA A 43 2.63 -19.99 -14.99
N ALA A 44 1.85 -19.93 -16.08
CA ALA A 44 0.45 -20.36 -16.10
C ALA A 44 0.25 -21.85 -15.74
N ASN A 45 1.20 -22.72 -16.10
CA ASN A 45 1.17 -24.14 -15.73
C ASN A 45 1.29 -24.37 -14.21
N ARG A 46 1.67 -23.34 -13.43
CA ARG A 46 1.76 -23.38 -11.97
C ARG A 46 0.63 -22.60 -11.29
N SER A 47 -0.39 -22.18 -12.04
CA SER A 47 -1.60 -21.56 -11.49
C SER A 47 -2.32 -22.53 -10.55
N LEU A 48 -3.22 -22.02 -9.72
CA LEU A 48 -4.03 -22.84 -8.82
C LEU A 48 -4.89 -23.85 -9.58
N LYS A 49 -5.40 -23.48 -10.75
CA LYS A 49 -6.21 -24.36 -11.60
C LYS A 49 -5.43 -25.59 -12.09
N ASN A 50 -4.11 -25.45 -12.27
CA ASN A 50 -3.22 -26.51 -12.76
C ASN A 50 -2.37 -27.16 -11.65
N SER A 51 -2.47 -26.68 -10.40
CA SER A 51 -1.72 -27.17 -9.26
C SER A 51 -2.31 -28.45 -8.68
N VAL A 52 -1.45 -29.39 -8.25
CA VAL A 52 -1.85 -30.64 -7.56
C VAL A 52 -2.72 -30.37 -6.34
N TYR A 53 -2.50 -29.26 -5.64
CA TYR A 53 -3.27 -28.93 -4.44
C TYR A 53 -4.57 -28.17 -4.74
N GLY A 54 -4.64 -27.43 -5.85
CA GLY A 54 -5.80 -26.60 -6.19
C GLY A 54 -6.05 -25.40 -5.27
N TYR A 55 -5.21 -25.11 -4.27
CA TYR A 55 -5.35 -23.95 -3.38
C TYR A 55 -4.00 -23.40 -2.90
N THR A 56 -4.00 -22.14 -2.46
CA THR A 56 -2.87 -21.49 -1.76
C THR A 56 -3.25 -21.20 -0.32
N SER A 57 -2.24 -21.19 0.54
CA SER A 57 -2.42 -20.79 1.93
C SER A 57 -2.36 -19.25 2.09
N MET A 58 -1.91 -18.54 1.05
CA MET A 58 -1.75 -17.08 1.02
C MET A 58 -3.07 -16.35 0.82
N LEU A 59 -3.15 -15.11 1.31
CA LEU A 59 -4.33 -14.25 1.06
C LEU A 59 -4.26 -13.65 -0.34
N GLU A 60 -5.31 -13.86 -1.12
CA GLU A 60 -5.47 -13.34 -2.49
C GLU A 60 -6.15 -11.97 -2.55
N THR A 61 -6.54 -11.40 -1.41
CA THR A 61 -7.17 -10.07 -1.33
C THR A 61 -6.46 -9.19 -0.31
N PHE A 62 -6.53 -7.88 -0.51
CA PHE A 62 -6.18 -6.92 0.52
C PHE A 62 -7.25 -6.92 1.62
N GLY A 63 -6.86 -6.47 2.82
CA GLY A 63 -7.84 -6.20 3.87
C GLY A 63 -8.86 -5.17 3.39
N LYS A 64 -10.08 -5.23 3.91
CA LYS A 64 -11.11 -4.22 3.68
C LYS A 64 -11.34 -3.46 4.97
N ALA A 65 -11.36 -2.13 4.90
CA ALA A 65 -11.80 -1.32 6.01
C ALA A 65 -13.28 -1.62 6.24
N VAL A 66 -13.63 -1.92 7.49
CA VAL A 66 -15.00 -2.26 7.84
C VAL A 66 -15.71 -1.00 8.32
N GLY A 67 -16.75 -0.58 7.60
CA GLY A 67 -17.55 0.61 7.93
C GLY A 67 -18.39 0.49 9.20
N ALA A 68 -19.41 1.35 9.31
CA ALA A 68 -20.26 1.49 10.49
C ALA A 68 -21.65 0.82 10.34
N GLU A 69 -21.83 -0.07 9.35
CA GLU A 69 -23.10 -0.71 9.00
C GLU A 69 -23.87 -1.25 10.22
N LYS A 70 -23.21 -2.05 11.07
CA LYS A 70 -23.84 -2.65 12.25
C LYS A 70 -24.34 -1.59 13.24
N GLN A 71 -23.56 -0.53 13.45
CA GLN A 71 -23.89 0.55 14.37
C GLN A 71 -25.01 1.44 13.82
N ILE A 72 -24.96 1.75 12.52
CA ILE A 72 -25.96 2.58 11.84
C ILE A 72 -27.30 1.85 11.73
N LYS A 73 -27.33 0.58 11.31
CA LYS A 73 -28.57 -0.23 11.33
C LYS A 73 -29.21 -0.24 12.71
N LYS A 74 -28.39 -0.38 13.77
CA LYS A 74 -28.91 -0.32 15.14
C LYS A 74 -29.40 1.08 15.53
N ALA A 75 -28.81 2.14 14.99
CA ALA A 75 -29.25 3.50 15.23
C ALA A 75 -30.58 3.77 14.53
N ILE A 76 -30.74 3.35 13.28
CA ILE A 76 -32.01 3.43 12.53
C ILE A 76 -33.14 2.78 13.34
N GLU A 77 -32.93 1.57 13.87
CA GLU A 77 -33.90 0.87 14.72
C GLU A 77 -34.24 1.64 16.00
N ILE A 78 -33.24 2.14 16.73
CA ILE A 78 -33.44 2.80 18.04
C ILE A 78 -34.04 4.20 17.90
N PHE A 79 -33.66 4.92 16.84
CA PHE A 79 -34.19 6.25 16.54
C PHE A 79 -35.50 6.19 15.74
N LYS A 80 -35.90 5.01 15.26
CA LYS A 80 -37.09 4.81 14.41
C LYS A 80 -37.04 5.68 13.15
N ILE A 81 -35.86 5.74 12.52
CA ILE A 81 -35.66 6.49 11.29
C ILE A 81 -36.15 5.64 10.13
N ASN A 82 -36.84 6.24 9.16
CA ASN A 82 -37.20 5.53 7.93
C ASN A 82 -35.94 5.15 7.16
N GLU A 83 -35.80 3.87 6.85
CA GLU A 83 -34.66 3.35 6.10
C GLU A 83 -34.66 3.96 4.69
N LYS A 84 -33.72 4.87 4.41
CA LYS A 84 -33.44 5.27 3.02
C LYS A 84 -32.58 4.17 2.37
N GLU A 85 -32.90 3.80 1.14
CA GLU A 85 -32.02 3.00 0.29
C GLU A 85 -30.66 3.74 0.17
N ASN A 86 -29.55 3.08 0.50
CA ASN A 86 -28.18 3.64 0.58
C ASN A 86 -27.89 4.61 1.74
N SER A 87 -27.91 4.12 2.98
CA SER A 87 -27.45 4.91 4.15
C SER A 87 -25.92 5.00 4.32
N GLY A 88 -25.16 4.93 3.21
CA GLY A 88 -23.77 5.36 3.15
C GLY A 88 -22.79 4.65 4.11
N TYR A 89 -23.11 3.44 4.57
CA TYR A 89 -22.39 2.79 5.68
C TYR A 89 -20.90 2.47 5.42
N HIS A 90 -20.52 2.47 4.15
CA HIS A 90 -19.20 2.05 3.66
C HIS A 90 -18.39 3.21 3.09
N SER A 91 -18.86 4.46 3.22
CA SER A 91 -18.10 5.67 2.87
C SER A 91 -17.97 6.59 4.07
N VAL A 92 -16.88 7.36 4.11
CA VAL A 92 -16.62 8.36 5.16
C VAL A 92 -17.75 9.40 5.14
N GLU A 93 -18.01 9.98 3.96
CA GLU A 93 -19.06 10.98 3.74
C GLU A 93 -20.45 10.48 4.13
N GLY A 94 -20.76 9.20 3.86
CA GLY A 94 -22.04 8.61 4.20
C GLY A 94 -22.24 8.47 5.71
N ILE A 95 -21.21 8.02 6.43
CA ILE A 95 -21.24 7.93 7.90
C ILE A 95 -21.31 9.33 8.53
N GLU A 96 -20.57 10.30 8.00
CA GLU A 96 -20.62 11.69 8.47
C GLU A 96 -21.99 12.33 8.26
N THR A 97 -22.58 12.13 7.08
CA THR A 97 -23.92 12.61 6.75
C THR A 97 -24.94 12.03 7.72
N PHE A 98 -24.87 10.71 7.97
CA PHE A 98 -25.73 10.07 8.96
C PHE A 98 -25.58 10.68 10.36
N LEU A 99 -24.35 10.94 10.81
CA LEU A 99 -24.11 11.57 12.11
C LEU A 99 -24.67 13.00 12.16
N LYS A 100 -24.52 13.79 11.09
CA LYS A 100 -25.05 15.15 10.98
C LYS A 100 -26.59 15.17 11.01
N GLU A 101 -27.25 14.19 10.40
CA GLU A 101 -28.71 14.09 10.41
C GLU A 101 -29.27 13.60 11.76
N VAL A 102 -28.63 12.61 12.38
CA VAL A 102 -29.21 11.88 13.53
C VAL A 102 -28.80 12.44 14.89
N SER A 103 -27.61 13.02 15.00
CA SER A 103 -27.13 13.57 16.28
C SER A 103 -27.99 14.71 16.83
N PRO A 104 -28.48 15.65 15.99
CA PRO A 104 -29.40 16.71 16.42
C PRO A 104 -30.71 16.20 17.02
N LEU A 105 -31.19 14.99 16.67
CA LEU A 105 -32.43 14.41 17.20
C LEU A 105 -32.42 14.18 18.72
N ILE A 106 -31.24 14.21 19.35
CA ILE A 106 -31.08 14.18 20.81
C ILE A 106 -30.27 15.36 21.34
N HIS A 107 -30.10 16.42 20.53
CA HIS A 107 -29.24 17.56 20.83
C HIS A 107 -27.82 17.13 21.25
N LYS A 108 -27.22 16.21 20.49
CA LYS A 108 -25.82 15.86 20.62
C LYS A 108 -25.06 16.54 19.48
N GLU A 109 -24.04 17.32 19.79
CA GLU A 109 -23.11 17.81 18.77
C GLU A 109 -22.10 16.71 18.38
N VAL A 110 -21.68 16.72 17.11
CA VAL A 110 -20.66 15.79 16.62
C VAL A 110 -19.30 16.21 17.21
N GLY A 111 -18.52 15.24 17.72
CA GLY A 111 -17.26 15.51 18.44
C GLY A 111 -17.42 15.58 19.96
N GLU A 112 -18.59 15.97 20.45
CA GLU A 112 -18.91 16.03 21.88
C GLU A 112 -19.16 14.62 22.46
N ASN A 113 -18.07 13.96 22.89
CA ASN A 113 -18.03 12.55 23.26
C ASN A 113 -17.64 12.28 24.71
N ASN A 114 -17.62 13.28 25.58
CA ASN A 114 -17.46 13.11 27.02
C ASN A 114 -18.81 12.79 27.68
N PHE A 115 -18.94 11.56 28.18
CA PHE A 115 -20.21 11.07 28.73
C PHE A 115 -20.71 11.84 29.97
N LYS A 116 -19.82 12.56 30.67
CA LYS A 116 -20.16 13.32 31.89
C LYS A 116 -20.58 14.75 31.56
N SER A 117 -19.78 15.47 30.78
CA SER A 117 -20.00 16.89 30.48
C SER A 117 -20.94 17.12 29.30
N ASP A 118 -20.84 16.30 28.25
CA ASP A 118 -21.41 16.60 26.93
C ASP A 118 -22.82 16.02 26.76
N ARG A 119 -23.46 15.71 27.88
CA ARG A 119 -24.71 14.97 27.91
C ARG A 119 -25.74 15.78 28.66
N LEU A 120 -26.89 16.01 28.02
CA LEU A 120 -28.01 16.66 28.69
C LEU A 120 -28.41 15.92 29.98
N ASN A 121 -28.47 16.67 31.08
CA ASN A 121 -28.98 16.19 32.37
C ASN A 121 -30.53 16.15 32.35
N LYS A 122 -31.18 15.90 33.50
CA LYS A 122 -32.65 15.78 33.53
C LYS A 122 -33.34 17.08 33.08
N ASP A 123 -32.89 18.21 33.61
CA ASP A 123 -33.53 19.51 33.39
C ASP A 123 -33.25 20.00 31.97
N LEU A 124 -32.01 19.85 31.49
CA LEU A 124 -31.64 20.18 30.11
C LEU A 124 -32.40 19.36 29.06
N ARG A 125 -32.68 18.07 29.31
CA ARG A 125 -33.53 17.27 28.40
C ARG A 125 -34.96 17.81 28.34
N LYS A 126 -35.51 18.23 29.48
CA LYS A 126 -36.85 18.82 29.54
C LYS A 126 -36.90 20.16 28.82
N LEU A 127 -35.87 21.01 29.00
CA LEU A 127 -35.73 22.29 28.29
C LEU A 127 -35.57 22.08 26.78
N ALA A 128 -34.86 21.04 26.36
CA ALA A 128 -34.72 20.66 24.95
C ALA A 128 -35.96 19.95 24.35
N GLY A 129 -37.08 19.86 25.10
CA GLY A 129 -38.31 19.23 24.60
C GLY A 129 -38.21 17.71 24.41
N LEU A 130 -37.20 17.05 24.98
CA LEU A 130 -36.99 15.61 24.83
C LEU A 130 -37.80 14.80 25.86
N ASP A 131 -38.95 14.29 25.45
CA ASP A 131 -39.76 13.36 26.26
C ASP A 131 -39.26 11.91 26.12
N ILE A 132 -38.05 11.65 26.62
CA ILE A 132 -37.46 10.31 26.66
C ILE A 132 -36.80 9.98 28.00
N SER A 133 -36.89 8.71 28.39
CA SER A 133 -36.25 8.25 29.63
C SER A 133 -34.73 8.40 29.59
N LYS A 134 -34.12 8.61 30.77
CA LYS A 134 -32.64 8.69 30.94
C LYS A 134 -31.94 7.48 30.30
N ARG A 135 -32.51 6.28 30.44
CA ARG A 135 -31.95 5.04 29.86
C ARG A 135 -31.97 5.09 28.33
N ASN A 136 -33.07 5.51 27.73
CA ASN A 136 -33.21 5.61 26.28
C ASN A 136 -32.25 6.67 25.71
N TYR A 137 -32.24 7.87 26.30
CA TYR A 137 -31.30 8.94 25.91
C TYR A 137 -29.84 8.46 25.97
N ASN A 138 -29.43 7.83 27.07
CA ASN A 138 -28.07 7.31 27.23
C ASN A 138 -27.71 6.23 26.21
N LYS A 139 -28.69 5.40 25.81
CA LYS A 139 -28.49 4.38 24.80
C LYS A 139 -28.22 5.02 23.43
N LYS A 140 -29.05 5.99 23.05
CA LYS A 140 -28.90 6.80 21.82
C LYS A 140 -27.56 7.52 21.77
N TRP A 141 -27.23 8.26 22.83
CA TRP A 141 -25.97 9.02 22.93
C TRP A 141 -24.74 8.11 22.81
N ARG A 142 -24.71 6.98 23.54
CA ARG A 142 -23.58 6.03 23.45
C ARG A 142 -23.44 5.39 22.08
N LEU A 143 -24.55 5.20 21.37
CA LEU A 143 -24.52 4.63 20.03
C LEU A 143 -23.90 5.61 19.04
N LEU A 144 -24.29 6.89 19.07
CA LEU A 144 -23.68 7.94 18.24
C LEU A 144 -22.17 8.06 18.51
N LYS A 145 -21.76 8.13 19.78
CA LYS A 145 -20.34 8.10 20.15
C LYS A 145 -19.60 6.90 19.55
N ARG A 146 -20.21 5.71 19.54
CA ARG A 146 -19.60 4.51 18.94
C ARG A 146 -19.50 4.61 17.42
N ILE A 147 -20.46 5.25 16.76
CA ILE A 147 -20.41 5.51 15.32
C ILE A 147 -19.27 6.48 15.01
N GLU A 148 -19.10 7.55 15.80
CA GLU A 148 -17.97 8.49 15.65
C GLU A 148 -16.62 7.82 15.85
N ILE A 149 -16.46 7.02 16.91
CA ILE A 149 -15.22 6.22 17.11
C ILE A 149 -15.00 5.26 15.94
N ARG A 150 -16.08 4.68 15.39
CA ARG A 150 -15.99 3.77 14.26
C ARG A 150 -15.61 4.51 12.97
N LEU A 151 -16.12 5.71 12.74
CA LEU A 151 -15.76 6.57 11.62
C LEU A 151 -14.26 6.86 11.64
N GLN A 152 -13.71 7.29 12.78
CA GLN A 152 -12.28 7.57 12.91
C GLN A 152 -11.42 6.32 12.64
N LYS A 153 -11.82 5.16 13.17
CA LYS A 153 -11.16 3.88 12.86
C LYS A 153 -11.28 3.51 11.37
N PHE A 154 -12.41 3.78 10.75
CA PHE A 154 -12.63 3.50 9.33
C PHE A 154 -11.74 4.37 8.44
N ILE A 155 -11.61 5.67 8.75
CA ILE A 155 -10.69 6.59 8.08
C ILE A 155 -9.25 6.08 8.18
N HIS A 156 -8.79 5.76 9.40
CA HIS A 156 -7.42 5.30 9.64
C HIS A 156 -7.12 3.97 8.92
N GLU A 157 -8.00 2.96 9.03
CA GLU A 157 -7.82 1.68 8.34
C GLU A 157 -7.88 1.82 6.82
N SER A 158 -8.71 2.74 6.30
CA SER A 158 -8.77 3.01 4.86
C SER A 158 -7.47 3.62 4.36
N LYS A 159 -6.93 4.63 5.08
CA LYS A 159 -5.61 5.21 4.79
C LYS A 159 -4.51 4.15 4.84
N LYS A 160 -4.52 3.26 5.85
CA LYS A 160 -3.55 2.16 5.96
C LYS A 160 -3.59 1.20 4.77
N ILE A 161 -4.78 0.87 4.26
CA ILE A 161 -4.94 0.00 3.08
C ILE A 161 -4.45 0.73 1.83
N GLU A 162 -4.77 2.01 1.68
CA GLU A 162 -4.31 2.84 0.57
C GLU A 162 -2.78 2.90 0.52
N LEU A 163 -2.13 3.20 1.65
CA LEU A 163 -0.67 3.21 1.75
C LEU A 163 -0.07 1.83 1.50
N GLN A 164 -0.73 0.75 1.91
CA GLN A 164 -0.28 -0.61 1.59
C GLN A 164 -0.27 -0.88 0.08
N LYS A 165 -1.30 -0.42 -0.65
CA LYS A 165 -1.40 -0.55 -2.11
C LYS A 165 -0.32 0.28 -2.80
N ILE A 166 -0.18 1.56 -2.42
CA ILE A 166 0.88 2.44 -2.92
C ILE A 166 2.26 1.82 -2.70
N ALA A 167 2.56 1.36 -1.48
CA ALA A 167 3.83 0.72 -1.16
C ALA A 167 4.17 -0.49 -2.05
N LYS A 168 3.15 -1.21 -2.52
CA LYS A 168 3.31 -2.43 -3.32
C LYS A 168 3.37 -2.11 -4.80
N HIS A 169 2.31 -1.56 -5.36
CA HIS A 169 2.08 -1.42 -6.79
C HIS A 169 1.81 0.03 -7.23
N GLY A 170 2.20 1.02 -6.42
CA GLY A 170 2.04 2.42 -6.79
C GLY A 170 0.58 2.82 -6.98
N LEU A 171 0.24 3.39 -8.13
CA LEU A 171 -1.07 3.98 -8.40
C LEU A 171 -1.97 3.09 -9.27
N SER A 172 -1.61 1.81 -9.45
CA SER A 172 -2.37 0.93 -10.36
C SER A 172 -3.83 0.76 -9.95
N HIS A 173 -4.15 0.76 -8.66
CA HIS A 173 -5.53 0.67 -8.16
C HIS A 173 -6.36 1.95 -8.42
N THR A 174 -5.73 3.03 -8.90
CA THR A 174 -6.40 4.27 -9.30
C THR A 174 -6.68 4.34 -10.80
N ILE A 175 -6.20 3.36 -11.59
CA ILE A 175 -6.47 3.30 -13.03
C ILE A 175 -7.94 2.96 -13.21
N SER A 176 -8.67 3.76 -13.99
CA SER A 176 -10.07 3.46 -14.34
C SER A 176 -10.15 2.26 -15.28
N PHE A 177 -11.28 1.55 -15.26
CA PHE A 177 -11.51 0.45 -16.21
C PHE A 177 -11.34 0.90 -17.66
N GLU A 178 -11.86 2.08 -18.00
CA GLU A 178 -11.73 2.67 -19.34
C GLU A 178 -10.26 2.80 -19.76
N ASN A 179 -9.41 3.41 -18.92
CA ASN A 179 -7.98 3.57 -19.23
C ASN A 179 -7.25 2.23 -19.26
N PHE A 180 -7.63 1.29 -18.40
CA PHE A 180 -7.05 -0.04 -18.37
C PHE A 180 -7.38 -0.85 -19.63
N SER A 181 -8.62 -0.75 -20.13
CA SER A 181 -9.11 -1.56 -21.25
C SER A 181 -8.77 -0.99 -22.63
N LYS A 182 -8.15 0.20 -22.72
CA LYS A 182 -7.85 0.87 -23.99
C LYS A 182 -6.91 0.07 -24.90
N ASP A 183 -5.89 -0.58 -24.32
CA ASP A 183 -4.97 -1.45 -25.05
C ASP A 183 -4.72 -2.74 -24.27
N LEU A 184 -4.81 -3.87 -24.97
CA LEU A 184 -4.70 -5.19 -24.40
C LEU A 184 -3.29 -5.50 -23.91
N ASN A 185 -2.26 -5.07 -24.64
CA ASN A 185 -0.87 -5.32 -24.22
C ASN A 185 -0.56 -4.57 -22.92
N THR A 186 -1.02 -3.32 -22.83
CA THR A 186 -0.94 -2.47 -21.64
C THR A 186 -1.67 -3.12 -20.47
N ALA A 187 -2.91 -3.58 -20.67
CA ALA A 187 -3.71 -4.27 -19.64
C ALA A 187 -2.97 -5.50 -19.07
N CYS A 188 -2.41 -6.33 -19.95
CA CYS A 188 -1.67 -7.53 -19.57
C CYS A 188 -0.37 -7.21 -18.82
N PHE A 189 0.41 -6.23 -19.29
CA PHE A 189 1.61 -5.79 -18.58
C PHE A 189 1.28 -5.28 -17.18
N ILE A 190 0.33 -4.35 -17.06
CA ILE A 190 -0.04 -3.73 -15.77
C ILE A 190 -0.54 -4.79 -14.79
N ALA A 191 -1.43 -5.68 -15.21
CA ALA A 191 -1.98 -6.71 -14.33
C ALA A 191 -0.91 -7.69 -13.84
N TYR A 192 -0.03 -8.15 -14.73
CA TYR A 192 1.04 -9.08 -14.36
C TYR A 192 2.06 -8.42 -13.43
N PHE A 193 2.52 -7.21 -13.76
CA PHE A 193 3.49 -6.48 -12.94
C PHE A 193 2.91 -6.10 -11.57
N ASN A 194 1.60 -5.81 -11.49
CA ASN A 194 0.89 -5.62 -10.22
C ASN A 194 0.92 -6.90 -9.37
N ALA A 195 0.58 -8.05 -9.95
CA ALA A 195 0.62 -9.33 -9.25
C ALA A 195 2.02 -9.66 -8.70
N ARG A 196 3.07 -9.44 -9.50
CA ARG A 196 4.48 -9.58 -9.08
C ARG A 196 4.84 -8.64 -7.94
N SER A 197 4.39 -7.39 -8.02
CA SER A 197 4.63 -6.38 -6.98
C SER A 197 3.93 -6.68 -5.64
N ASN A 198 2.83 -7.45 -5.69
CA ASN A 198 2.02 -7.81 -4.52
C ASN A 198 2.53 -9.01 -3.72
N LEU A 199 3.56 -9.69 -4.21
CA LEU A 199 4.18 -10.81 -3.52
C LEU A 199 4.67 -10.40 -2.12
N ARG A 200 4.64 -11.38 -1.22
CA ARG A 200 5.20 -11.20 0.12
C ARG A 200 6.70 -11.44 0.04
N SER A 201 7.45 -10.57 0.71
CA SER A 201 8.90 -10.70 0.83
C SER A 201 9.24 -11.97 1.60
N THR A 202 10.21 -12.71 1.09
CA THR A 202 10.85 -13.82 1.79
C THR A 202 11.91 -13.26 2.74
N PHE A 203 12.04 -13.85 3.91
CA PHE A 203 13.17 -13.56 4.79
C PHE A 203 14.40 -14.26 4.20
N THR A 204 15.43 -13.47 3.92
CA THR A 204 16.65 -13.95 3.27
C THR A 204 17.83 -13.11 3.73
N ASN A 205 19.01 -13.74 3.79
CA ASN A 205 20.30 -13.08 3.99
C ASN A 205 20.90 -12.53 2.68
N GLN A 206 20.17 -12.68 1.57
CA GLN A 206 20.53 -12.19 0.25
C GLN A 206 19.62 -11.03 -0.16
N SER A 207 19.86 -10.48 -1.36
CA SER A 207 19.01 -9.44 -1.93
C SER A 207 17.57 -9.92 -2.13
N GLN A 208 16.61 -9.04 -1.84
CA GLN A 208 15.19 -9.28 -2.15
C GLN A 208 14.97 -9.36 -3.66
N GLU A 209 14.07 -10.25 -4.08
CA GLU A 209 13.70 -10.39 -5.49
C GLU A 209 12.93 -9.16 -5.97
N ARG A 210 13.23 -8.73 -7.20
CA ARG A 210 12.55 -7.59 -7.82
C ARG A 210 11.27 -8.05 -8.54
N PRO A 211 10.25 -7.17 -8.64
CA PRO A 211 9.01 -7.53 -9.32
C PRO A 211 9.17 -7.76 -10.83
N PHE A 212 10.06 -6.99 -11.49
CA PHE A 212 10.25 -7.04 -12.94
C PHE A 212 11.05 -8.30 -13.34
N ASP A 213 10.38 -9.25 -13.96
CA ASP A 213 10.94 -10.53 -14.40
C ASP A 213 10.85 -10.73 -15.92
N GLU A 214 11.29 -11.89 -16.40
CA GLU A 214 11.27 -12.26 -17.84
C GLU A 214 9.88 -12.15 -18.50
N ILE A 215 8.79 -12.37 -17.75
CA ILE A 215 7.42 -12.23 -18.26
C ILE A 215 7.04 -10.74 -18.32
N CYS A 216 7.41 -9.96 -17.30
CA CYS A 216 7.25 -8.51 -17.35
C CYS A 216 7.99 -7.91 -18.56
N GLU A 217 9.24 -8.34 -18.80
CA GLU A 217 10.04 -7.88 -19.93
C GLU A 217 9.36 -8.22 -21.27
N MET A 218 8.90 -9.47 -21.44
CA MET A 218 8.22 -9.90 -22.65
C MET A 218 6.92 -9.11 -22.90
N LEU A 219 6.08 -8.89 -21.88
CA LEU A 219 4.86 -8.07 -22.00
C LEU A 219 5.17 -6.60 -22.25
N PHE A 220 6.20 -6.05 -21.58
CA PHE A 220 6.65 -4.67 -21.78
C PHE A 220 7.15 -4.45 -23.21
N ASN A 221 7.94 -5.39 -23.74
CA ASN A 221 8.45 -5.31 -25.11
C ASN A 221 7.33 -5.33 -26.16
N ARG A 222 6.17 -5.95 -25.87
CA ARG A 222 4.98 -5.84 -26.74
C ARG A 222 4.41 -4.42 -26.74
N CYS A 223 4.35 -3.77 -25.57
CA CYS A 223 3.94 -2.36 -25.47
C CYS A 223 4.89 -1.46 -26.25
N VAL A 224 6.21 -1.67 -26.12
CA VAL A 224 7.23 -0.92 -26.88
C VAL A 224 7.10 -1.13 -28.40
N LYS A 225 6.90 -2.38 -28.85
CA LYS A 225 6.70 -2.66 -30.29
C LYS A 225 5.45 -1.98 -30.85
N ASN A 226 4.39 -1.89 -30.05
CA ASN A 226 3.14 -1.23 -30.39
C ASN A 226 3.02 0.14 -29.73
N SER A 227 4.11 0.94 -29.72
CA SER A 227 4.21 2.17 -28.92
C SER A 227 3.09 3.18 -29.17
N ASN A 228 2.56 3.24 -30.38
CA ASN A 228 1.49 4.17 -30.76
C ASN A 228 0.11 3.79 -30.16
N GLU A 229 -0.08 2.51 -29.81
CA GLU A 229 -1.33 2.00 -29.23
C GLU A 229 -1.23 1.86 -27.71
N ALA A 230 -0.01 1.67 -27.18
CA ALA A 230 0.24 1.49 -25.77
C ALA A 230 -0.20 2.72 -24.94
N HIS A 231 -0.92 2.47 -23.84
CA HIS A 231 -1.38 3.54 -22.96
C HIS A 231 -0.31 3.89 -21.91
N TRP A 232 0.76 4.56 -22.34
CA TRP A 232 1.94 4.87 -21.52
C TRP A 232 1.62 5.59 -20.20
N GLU A 233 0.61 6.45 -20.18
CA GLU A 233 0.17 7.11 -18.95
C GLU A 233 -0.32 6.11 -17.89
N ALA A 234 -1.02 5.04 -18.31
CA ALA A 234 -1.49 4.01 -17.38
C ALA A 234 -0.33 3.12 -16.90
N ILE A 235 0.64 2.84 -17.78
CA ILE A 235 1.88 2.13 -17.42
C ILE A 235 2.67 2.94 -16.38
N SER A 236 2.77 4.26 -16.54
CA SER A 236 3.53 5.15 -15.66
C SER A 236 3.01 5.18 -14.22
N TYR A 237 1.74 4.83 -13.99
CA TYR A 237 1.15 4.77 -12.64
C TYR A 237 1.71 3.61 -11.80
N ILE A 238 2.23 2.57 -12.45
CA ILE A 238 2.80 1.40 -11.76
C ILE A 238 4.31 1.26 -12.01
N TYR A 239 4.80 1.68 -13.17
CA TYR A 239 6.18 1.51 -13.61
C TYR A 239 6.69 2.78 -14.30
N SER A 240 7.42 3.61 -13.56
CA SER A 240 7.95 4.91 -13.99
C SER A 240 9.42 4.83 -14.42
N ASP A 241 9.80 3.76 -15.12
CA ASP A 241 11.13 3.65 -15.70
C ASP A 241 11.37 4.73 -16.76
N ALA A 242 12.64 5.08 -17.00
CA ALA A 242 13.01 6.11 -17.97
C ALA A 242 12.36 5.87 -19.34
N LYS A 243 12.36 4.62 -19.84
CA LYS A 243 11.76 4.29 -21.14
C LYS A 243 10.26 4.55 -21.21
N VAL A 244 9.55 4.44 -20.09
CA VAL A 244 8.11 4.76 -20.00
C VAL A 244 7.90 6.26 -19.96
N LEU A 245 8.69 6.95 -19.14
CA LEU A 245 8.57 8.40 -18.98
C LEU A 245 8.94 9.14 -20.27
N ASP A 246 9.86 8.60 -21.08
CA ASP A 246 10.21 9.14 -22.40
C ASP A 246 9.04 9.11 -23.41
N GLN A 247 8.01 8.29 -23.17
CA GLN A 247 6.81 8.24 -24.00
C GLN A 247 5.73 9.24 -23.56
N LEU A 248 5.93 9.90 -22.41
CA LEU A 248 5.01 10.92 -21.90
C LEU A 248 5.48 12.30 -22.35
N ASN A 249 4.51 13.16 -22.65
CA ASN A 249 4.80 14.59 -22.81
C ASN A 249 5.03 15.27 -21.44
N ASP A 250 5.57 16.48 -21.46
CA ASP A 250 5.92 17.20 -20.23
C ASP A 250 4.70 17.55 -19.37
N GLU A 251 3.53 17.75 -19.98
CA GLU A 251 2.28 17.99 -19.23
C GLU A 251 1.87 16.74 -18.43
N GLN A 252 1.95 15.56 -19.05
CA GLN A 252 1.68 14.27 -18.39
C GLN A 252 2.68 13.99 -17.28
N LYS A 253 3.98 14.20 -17.54
CA LYS A 253 5.03 14.09 -16.52
C LYS A 253 4.77 15.05 -15.34
N GLY A 254 4.43 16.30 -15.63
CA GLY A 254 4.11 17.31 -14.62
C GLY A 254 2.88 16.95 -13.76
N LYS A 255 1.80 16.47 -14.38
CA LYS A 255 0.61 15.98 -13.66
C LYS A 255 0.95 14.79 -12.75
N LEU A 256 1.76 13.84 -13.24
CA LEU A 256 2.17 12.69 -12.46
C LEU A 256 3.11 13.10 -11.30
N LEU A 257 4.02 14.05 -11.53
CA LEU A 257 4.88 14.62 -10.49
C LEU A 257 4.05 15.29 -9.40
N GLY A 258 3.05 16.09 -9.78
CA GLY A 258 2.11 16.70 -8.83
C GLY A 258 1.35 15.67 -8.00
N LYS A 259 0.88 14.58 -8.62
CA LYS A 259 0.19 13.48 -7.92
C LYS A 259 1.10 12.78 -6.90
N TRP A 260 2.34 12.45 -7.27
CA TRP A 260 3.30 11.86 -6.34
C TRP A 260 3.73 12.82 -5.23
N THR A 261 3.89 14.10 -5.54
CA THR A 261 4.21 15.14 -4.55
C THR A 261 3.09 15.28 -3.52
N LYS A 262 1.81 15.29 -3.96
CA LYS A 262 0.67 15.33 -3.05
C LYS A 262 0.61 14.11 -2.12
N ILE A 263 0.92 12.94 -2.64
CA ILE A 263 1.02 11.70 -1.85
C ILE A 263 2.16 11.78 -0.84
N LEU A 264 3.32 12.32 -1.23
CA LEU A 264 4.45 12.53 -0.31
C LEU A 264 4.07 13.48 0.84
N GLU A 265 3.36 14.57 0.54
CA GLU A 265 2.84 15.51 1.55
C GLU A 265 1.94 14.79 2.57
N GLU A 266 0.92 14.04 2.10
CA GLU A 266 0.00 13.31 2.97
C GLU A 266 0.66 12.19 3.80
N ILE A 267 1.73 11.60 3.27
CA ILE A 267 2.54 10.59 3.96
C ILE A 267 3.47 11.27 4.97
N SER A 268 4.00 12.46 4.68
CA SER A 268 4.94 13.18 5.55
C SER A 268 4.33 13.47 6.92
N ASP A 269 3.12 14.05 6.93
CA ASP A 269 2.38 14.35 8.16
C ASP A 269 2.09 13.07 8.97
N TYR A 270 1.76 11.99 8.27
CA TYR A 270 1.41 10.73 8.91
C TYR A 270 2.63 9.99 9.44
N LEU A 271 3.79 10.10 8.79
CA LEU A 271 5.04 9.57 9.30
C LEU A 271 5.47 10.28 10.58
N GLU A 272 5.29 11.60 10.65
CA GLU A 272 5.58 12.38 11.86
C GLU A 272 4.67 11.95 13.02
N GLU A 273 3.36 11.81 12.78
CA GLU A 273 2.40 11.28 13.77
C GLU A 273 2.84 9.90 14.26
N LEU A 274 3.06 8.96 13.34
CA LEU A 274 3.46 7.60 13.70
C LEU A 274 4.82 7.55 14.42
N TRP A 275 5.77 8.39 14.03
CA TRP A 275 7.07 8.47 14.69
C TRP A 275 6.94 8.92 16.14
N ASN A 276 6.08 9.90 16.41
CA ASN A 276 5.85 10.42 17.76
C ASN A 276 4.99 9.49 18.63
N GLU A 277 4.09 8.72 18.02
CA GLU A 277 3.26 7.73 18.72
C GLU A 277 3.99 6.41 19.03
N ASN A 278 5.10 6.13 18.35
CA ASN A 278 5.85 4.89 18.51
C ASN A 278 7.24 5.14 19.09
N ASP A 279 7.63 4.38 20.12
CA ASP A 279 9.01 4.34 20.62
C ASP A 279 9.90 3.54 19.65
N ILE A 280 10.24 4.14 18.50
CA ILE A 280 11.10 3.55 17.48
C ILE A 280 12.56 3.89 17.78
N TYR A 281 13.38 2.87 17.96
CA TYR A 281 14.82 3.08 18.10
C TYR A 281 15.47 3.25 16.73
N ARG A 282 15.65 4.51 16.32
CA ARG A 282 16.20 4.93 15.03
C ARG A 282 17.43 4.12 14.60
N LYS A 283 18.37 3.91 15.52
CA LYS A 283 19.68 3.30 15.23
C LYS A 283 19.61 1.88 14.69
N THR A 284 18.65 1.09 15.14
CA THR A 284 18.54 -0.32 14.75
C THR A 284 17.29 -0.63 13.96
N MET A 285 16.26 0.23 14.05
CA MET A 285 14.94 -0.02 13.47
C MET A 285 14.36 -1.39 13.88
N ALA A 286 14.71 -1.88 15.07
CA ALA A 286 14.20 -3.15 15.58
C ALA A 286 12.78 -2.99 16.14
N VAL A 287 11.88 -3.90 15.76
CA VAL A 287 10.52 -3.96 16.33
C VAL A 287 10.62 -4.26 17.83
N LYS A 288 9.91 -3.47 18.64
CA LYS A 288 9.70 -3.69 20.07
C LYS A 288 8.23 -3.88 20.39
N LYS A 289 7.95 -4.43 21.58
CA LYS A 289 6.59 -4.53 22.11
C LYS A 289 5.97 -3.14 22.20
N GLY A 290 4.80 -2.97 21.60
CA GLY A 290 4.07 -1.70 21.58
C GLY A 290 4.20 -0.94 20.27
N ASN A 291 5.17 -1.26 19.39
CA ASN A 291 5.23 -0.61 18.07
C ASN A 291 4.10 -1.14 17.16
N ASP A 292 3.44 -0.22 16.45
CA ASP A 292 2.61 -0.55 15.28
C ASP A 292 3.49 -0.70 14.04
N SER A 293 4.27 -1.78 14.01
CA SER A 293 5.17 -2.07 12.90
C SER A 293 4.45 -2.29 11.56
N THR A 294 3.17 -2.65 11.59
CA THR A 294 2.39 -2.85 10.37
C THR A 294 2.08 -1.51 9.71
N THR A 295 1.56 -0.55 10.48
CA THR A 295 1.23 0.78 9.95
C THR A 295 2.49 1.55 9.60
N TRP A 296 3.54 1.48 10.43
CA TRP A 296 4.85 2.06 10.09
C TRP A 296 5.42 1.51 8.79
N ASN A 297 5.50 0.18 8.63
CA ASN A 297 6.13 -0.43 7.45
C ASN A 297 5.35 -0.20 6.16
N ASN A 298 4.01 -0.14 6.22
CA ASN A 298 3.18 0.25 5.08
C ASN A 298 3.47 1.70 4.68
N THR A 299 3.48 2.62 5.64
CA THR A 299 3.71 4.05 5.42
C THR A 299 5.12 4.33 4.91
N ALA A 300 6.15 3.75 5.53
CA ALA A 300 7.54 3.80 5.07
C ALA A 300 7.70 3.21 3.66
N GLY A 301 6.97 2.12 3.37
CA GLY A 301 6.93 1.53 2.03
C GLY A 301 6.30 2.46 0.99
N ALA A 302 5.21 3.13 1.34
CA ALA A 302 4.52 4.08 0.47
C ALA A 302 5.39 5.32 0.22
N TRP A 303 6.04 5.85 1.26
CA TRP A 303 7.02 6.93 1.14
C TRP A 303 8.12 6.57 0.13
N ASN A 304 8.79 5.43 0.34
CA ASN A 304 9.88 5.03 -0.55
C ASN A 304 9.40 4.82 -1.98
N LYS A 305 8.20 4.25 -2.19
CA LYS A 305 7.63 4.09 -3.53
C LYS A 305 7.34 5.46 -4.17
N ALA A 306 6.66 6.35 -3.45
CA ALA A 306 6.31 7.67 -3.95
C ALA A 306 7.56 8.50 -4.26
N ARG A 307 8.55 8.45 -3.37
CA ARG A 307 9.87 9.06 -3.55
C ARG A 307 10.60 8.50 -4.78
N ASP A 308 10.65 7.18 -4.95
CA ASP A 308 11.32 6.57 -6.11
C ASP A 308 10.66 7.07 -7.42
N ASN A 309 9.32 7.14 -7.47
CA ASN A 309 8.61 7.66 -8.64
C ASN A 309 8.81 9.17 -8.86
N TRP A 310 8.82 9.95 -7.78
CA TRP A 310 9.11 11.39 -7.81
C TRP A 310 10.52 11.64 -8.36
N MET A 311 11.51 10.88 -7.88
CA MET A 311 12.90 10.95 -8.36
C MET A 311 12.99 10.62 -9.86
N ASN A 312 12.32 9.56 -10.31
CA ASN A 312 12.30 9.19 -11.73
C ASN A 312 11.75 10.33 -12.61
N LEU A 313 10.71 11.02 -12.16
CA LEU A 313 10.09 12.14 -12.88
C LEU A 313 10.96 13.39 -12.90
N ILE A 314 11.60 13.73 -11.78
CA ILE A 314 12.55 14.84 -11.70
C ILE A 314 13.69 14.63 -12.69
N TYR A 315 14.26 13.42 -12.75
CA TYR A 315 15.28 13.08 -13.74
C TYR A 315 14.75 13.10 -15.18
N ALA A 316 13.56 12.55 -15.44
CA ALA A 316 12.96 12.54 -16.78
C ALA A 316 12.53 13.93 -17.29
N LEU A 317 12.44 14.92 -16.40
CA LEU A 317 12.20 16.33 -16.70
C LEU A 317 13.48 17.16 -16.75
N GLY A 318 14.66 16.58 -16.44
CA GLY A 318 15.92 17.32 -16.35
C GLY A 318 15.99 18.31 -15.19
N LEU A 319 15.27 18.03 -14.10
CA LEU A 319 15.15 18.89 -12.91
C LEU A 319 16.02 18.38 -11.74
N ASP A 320 17.02 17.54 -12.00
CA ASP A 320 17.84 16.91 -10.96
C ASP A 320 18.68 17.91 -10.13
N SER A 321 18.87 19.12 -10.64
CA SER A 321 19.45 20.25 -9.89
C SER A 321 18.64 20.64 -8.64
N ILE A 322 17.33 20.35 -8.60
CA ILE A 322 16.49 20.57 -7.40
C ILE A 322 17.03 19.79 -6.19
N LEU A 323 17.72 18.68 -6.41
CA LEU A 323 18.29 17.88 -5.32
C LEU A 323 19.42 18.61 -4.57
N ASP A 324 20.03 19.62 -5.18
CA ASP A 324 21.04 20.46 -4.53
C ASP A 324 20.42 21.41 -3.49
N ASP A 325 19.11 21.68 -3.61
CA ASP A 325 18.33 22.47 -2.65
C ASP A 325 17.55 21.59 -1.67
N ILE A 326 16.89 20.54 -2.18
CA ILE A 326 16.05 19.64 -1.40
C ILE A 326 16.23 18.18 -1.83
N CYS A 327 16.87 17.39 -0.97
CA CYS A 327 17.02 15.96 -1.14
C CYS A 327 16.50 15.23 0.09
N PHE A 328 15.19 14.91 0.10
CA PHE A 328 14.60 14.14 1.19
C PHE A 328 15.00 12.65 1.10
N GLY A 329 15.32 12.08 2.26
CA GLY A 329 15.81 10.72 2.38
C GLY A 329 14.75 9.63 2.18
N LYS A 330 15.19 8.37 2.32
CA LYS A 330 14.31 7.20 2.41
C LYS A 330 13.83 6.99 3.84
N VAL A 331 12.72 6.29 4.02
CA VAL A 331 12.22 5.88 5.34
C VAL A 331 12.50 4.41 5.57
N MET A 332 13.18 4.08 6.68
CA MET A 332 13.51 2.69 6.99
C MET A 332 12.31 1.94 7.57
N ARG A 333 12.16 0.68 7.19
CA ARG A 333 11.17 -0.22 7.77
C ARG A 333 11.69 -0.78 9.10
N LEU A 334 10.78 -1.01 10.02
CA LEU A 334 11.06 -1.79 11.21
C LEU A 334 11.31 -3.25 10.83
N MET A 335 12.41 -3.80 11.31
CA MET A 335 12.81 -5.19 11.14
C MET A 335 12.47 -6.00 12.39
N ALA A 336 12.04 -7.23 12.19
CA ALA A 336 11.76 -8.14 13.30
C ALA A 336 13.08 -8.43 14.05
N ALA A 337 13.05 -8.36 15.38
CA ALA A 337 14.25 -8.45 16.21
C ALA A 337 14.95 -9.82 16.10
N ASP A 338 14.18 -10.89 15.89
CA ASP A 338 14.65 -12.24 15.60
C ASP A 338 15.40 -12.33 14.26
N VAL A 339 14.92 -11.63 13.23
CA VAL A 339 15.62 -11.54 11.93
C VAL A 339 16.95 -10.79 12.09
N ILE A 340 16.98 -9.67 12.83
CA ILE A 340 18.24 -8.96 13.13
C ILE A 340 19.21 -9.88 13.87
N ALA A 341 18.75 -10.57 14.92
CA ALA A 341 19.57 -11.49 15.68
C ALA A 341 20.12 -12.62 14.79
N TRP A 342 19.31 -13.17 13.88
CA TRP A 342 19.74 -14.18 12.92
C TRP A 342 20.85 -13.66 11.99
N HIS A 343 20.68 -12.48 11.38
CA HIS A 343 21.72 -11.88 10.52
C HIS A 343 23.05 -11.69 11.27
N LEU A 344 22.99 -11.15 12.49
CA LEU A 344 24.17 -10.95 13.33
C LEU A 344 24.84 -12.28 13.71
N SER A 345 24.04 -13.31 14.03
CA SER A 345 24.57 -14.63 14.40
C SER A 345 25.32 -15.32 13.26
N THR A 346 24.98 -15.02 12.00
CA THR A 346 25.67 -15.52 10.81
C THR A 346 26.84 -14.62 10.37
N GLY A 347 27.27 -13.68 11.20
CA GLY A 347 28.37 -12.74 10.89
C GLY A 347 27.96 -11.57 9.97
N GLY A 348 26.66 -11.39 9.72
CA GLY A 348 26.12 -10.26 8.97
C GLY A 348 26.04 -8.99 9.80
N LYS A 349 25.62 -7.89 9.16
CA LYS A 349 25.35 -6.60 9.79
C LYS A 349 23.92 -6.14 9.49
N ILE A 350 23.47 -5.11 10.19
CA ILE A 350 22.24 -4.39 9.85
C ILE A 350 22.37 -3.81 8.43
N ASP A 351 21.24 -3.65 7.73
CA ASP A 351 21.22 -3.04 6.40
C ASP A 351 21.92 -1.66 6.43
N PRO A 352 22.98 -1.44 5.61
CA PRO A 352 23.74 -0.18 5.59
C PRO A 352 22.89 1.08 5.31
N ASN A 353 21.72 0.94 4.67
CA ASN A 353 20.79 2.07 4.50
C ASN A 353 20.27 2.60 5.86
N THR A 354 20.30 1.77 6.90
CA THR A 354 19.98 2.18 8.28
C THR A 354 21.00 3.17 8.82
N GLU A 355 22.27 3.04 8.43
CA GLU A 355 23.34 3.96 8.83
C GLU A 355 23.13 5.34 8.20
N VAL A 356 22.85 5.40 6.89
CA VAL A 356 22.50 6.66 6.21
C VAL A 356 21.28 7.32 6.85
N TRP A 357 20.22 6.53 7.10
CA TRP A 357 19.02 6.97 7.80
C TRP A 357 19.30 7.58 9.19
N ASN A 358 20.33 7.11 9.88
CA ASN A 358 20.71 7.64 11.19
C ASN A 358 21.45 8.98 11.12
N LEU A 359 22.13 9.25 9.99
CA LEU A 359 22.99 10.43 9.83
C LEU A 359 22.25 11.63 9.25
N VAL A 360 21.32 11.41 8.33
CA VAL A 360 20.57 12.49 7.66
C VAL A 360 19.34 12.93 8.47
N PRO A 361 18.78 14.14 8.28
CA PRO A 361 17.51 14.52 8.91
C PRO A 361 16.34 13.60 8.52
N LEU A 362 15.26 13.60 9.30
CA LEU A 362 14.12 12.74 8.98
C LEU A 362 13.47 13.22 7.66
N PRO A 363 13.11 12.33 6.72
CA PRO A 363 12.69 12.76 5.39
C PRO A 363 11.45 13.65 5.37
N TRP A 364 10.51 13.46 6.31
CA TRP A 364 9.34 14.33 6.42
C TRP A 364 9.69 15.71 6.98
N GLU A 365 10.69 15.82 7.87
CA GLU A 365 11.17 17.13 8.35
C GLU A 365 11.80 17.92 7.20
N VAL A 366 12.53 17.25 6.30
CA VAL A 366 13.09 17.88 5.10
C VAL A 366 11.99 18.30 4.14
N PHE A 367 11.04 17.40 3.87
CA PHE A 367 9.94 17.67 2.94
C PHE A 367 9.00 18.78 3.43
N GLN A 368 8.80 18.89 4.74
CA GLN A 368 8.03 19.97 5.39
C GLN A 368 8.87 21.22 5.68
N GLU A 369 10.11 21.32 5.15
CA GLU A 369 11.02 22.46 5.34
C GLU A 369 11.42 22.77 6.80
N LYS A 370 11.23 21.80 7.71
CA LYS A 370 11.66 21.88 9.12
C LYS A 370 13.15 21.60 9.30
N ALA A 371 13.77 20.90 8.36
CA ALA A 371 15.19 20.59 8.36
C ALA A 371 15.80 20.73 6.96
N PHE A 372 17.06 21.16 6.89
CA PHE A 372 17.79 21.24 5.63
C PHE A 372 18.50 19.92 5.32
N CYS A 373 18.36 19.43 4.09
CA CYS A 373 19.10 18.27 3.59
C CYS A 373 19.20 18.35 2.07
N ASN A 374 20.43 18.42 1.56
CA ASN A 374 20.71 18.43 0.13
C ASN A 374 21.39 17.14 -0.35
N LYS A 375 21.61 17.06 -1.66
CA LYS A 375 22.28 15.93 -2.33
C LYS A 375 23.66 15.64 -1.75
N GLU A 376 24.47 16.67 -1.45
CA GLU A 376 25.81 16.50 -0.90
C GLU A 376 25.80 15.85 0.49
N MET A 377 24.89 16.27 1.37
CA MET A 377 24.72 15.66 2.69
C MET A 377 24.39 14.16 2.59
N ILE A 378 23.50 13.79 1.67
CA ILE A 378 23.17 12.38 1.43
C ILE A 378 24.36 11.62 0.86
N ILE A 379 25.10 12.19 -0.10
CA ILE A 379 26.31 11.57 -0.65
C ILE A 379 27.32 11.26 0.45
N ASN A 380 27.56 12.21 1.35
CA ASN A 380 28.52 12.04 2.45
C ASN A 380 28.05 10.96 3.43
N ALA A 381 26.76 10.96 3.82
CA ALA A 381 26.20 9.91 4.66
C ALA A 381 26.27 8.52 4.00
N CYS A 382 26.04 8.42 2.68
CA CYS A 382 26.20 7.17 1.93
C CYS A 382 27.66 6.69 1.91
N LYS A 383 28.64 7.59 1.71
CA LYS A 383 30.07 7.25 1.76
C LYS A 383 30.47 6.72 3.14
N ASP A 384 30.01 7.37 4.22
CA ASP A 384 30.28 6.94 5.59
C ASP A 384 29.70 5.55 5.89
N ALA A 385 28.54 5.24 5.32
CA ALA A 385 27.89 3.92 5.40
C ALA A 385 28.44 2.88 4.39
N GLY A 386 29.43 3.25 3.57
CA GLY A 386 30.03 2.35 2.57
C GLY A 386 29.08 1.92 1.44
N ILE A 387 28.08 2.74 1.09
CA ILE A 387 27.16 2.47 -0.02
C ILE A 387 27.27 3.50 -1.15
N ASP A 388 27.07 3.04 -2.38
CA ASP A 388 26.99 3.89 -3.56
C ASP A 388 25.65 4.67 -3.56
N PRO A 389 25.67 6.01 -3.50
CA PRO A 389 24.44 6.81 -3.35
C PRO A 389 23.51 6.72 -4.57
N GLU A 390 24.04 6.52 -5.77
CA GLU A 390 23.24 6.40 -7.00
C GLU A 390 22.64 5.00 -7.11
N LYS A 391 23.47 3.94 -7.03
CA LYS A 391 23.01 2.55 -7.17
C LYS A 391 22.04 2.14 -6.08
N SER A 392 22.21 2.68 -4.87
CA SER A 392 21.29 2.43 -3.76
C SER A 392 19.96 3.18 -3.93
N GLY A 393 19.88 4.17 -4.82
CA GLY A 393 18.72 5.02 -5.08
C GLY A 393 18.52 6.13 -4.06
N TRP A 394 19.58 6.57 -3.38
CA TRP A 394 19.51 7.70 -2.44
C TRP A 394 19.49 9.04 -3.16
N ILE A 395 20.19 9.19 -4.29
CA ILE A 395 20.21 10.46 -5.04
C ILE A 395 19.77 10.33 -6.50
N ALA A 396 19.50 9.12 -6.98
CA ALA A 396 19.18 8.87 -8.38
C ALA A 396 18.11 7.75 -8.52
N PRO A 397 17.42 7.70 -9.67
CA PRO A 397 16.62 6.55 -10.07
C PRO A 397 17.39 5.23 -9.95
N ARG A 398 16.73 4.20 -9.42
CA ARG A 398 17.33 2.87 -9.39
C ARG A 398 17.29 2.24 -10.77
N THR A 399 18.38 1.60 -11.16
CA THR A 399 18.37 0.75 -12.34
C THR A 399 17.60 -0.54 -12.04
N HIS A 400 16.73 -0.93 -12.97
CA HIS A 400 15.97 -2.16 -12.90
C HIS A 400 16.63 -3.24 -13.75
N GLY A 401 16.93 -4.37 -13.12
CA GLY A 401 17.34 -5.59 -13.81
C GLY A 401 16.16 -6.53 -14.02
N VAL A 402 16.27 -7.40 -15.02
CA VAL A 402 15.28 -8.45 -15.30
C VAL A 402 15.61 -9.67 -14.43
N SER A 403 14.66 -10.08 -13.60
CA SER A 403 14.79 -11.28 -12.77
C SER A 403 14.28 -12.52 -13.52
N GLU A 404 14.82 -13.69 -13.20
CA GLU A 404 14.22 -14.94 -13.68
C GLU A 404 12.86 -15.17 -12.99
N PHE A 405 11.87 -15.67 -13.74
CA PHE A 405 10.61 -16.07 -13.15
C PHE A 405 10.81 -17.22 -12.17
N LYS A 406 10.32 -17.01 -10.94
CA LYS A 406 10.18 -18.05 -9.93
C LYS A 406 8.73 -18.14 -9.46
N PRO A 407 8.23 -19.36 -9.22
CA PRO A 407 6.88 -19.56 -8.69
C PRO A 407 6.77 -18.94 -7.31
N THR A 408 5.56 -18.48 -7.02
CA THR A 408 5.18 -17.94 -5.73
C THR A 408 5.34 -19.02 -4.65
N PRO A 409 6.22 -18.83 -3.65
CA PRO A 409 6.35 -19.77 -2.55
C PRO A 409 5.16 -19.65 -1.59
N GLU A 410 4.86 -20.73 -0.87
CA GLU A 410 4.05 -20.64 0.34
C GLU A 410 4.91 -20.12 1.48
N LEU A 411 4.34 -19.24 2.32
CA LEU A 411 5.11 -18.54 3.35
C LEU A 411 4.48 -18.64 4.73
N VAL A 412 5.32 -18.89 5.73
CA VAL A 412 5.01 -18.78 7.15
C VAL A 412 5.95 -17.73 7.74
N HIS A 413 5.41 -16.54 8.03
CA HIS A 413 6.19 -15.42 8.58
C HIS A 413 7.46 -15.10 7.77
N GLY A 414 7.39 -15.13 6.44
CA GLY A 414 8.52 -14.82 5.56
C GLY A 414 9.41 -16.03 5.23
N VAL A 415 9.24 -17.16 5.91
CA VAL A 415 9.98 -18.40 5.61
C VAL A 415 9.22 -19.25 4.60
N THR A 416 9.92 -19.70 3.55
CA THR A 416 9.38 -20.58 2.52
C THR A 416 9.01 -21.95 3.08
N VAL A 417 7.81 -22.40 2.77
CA VAL A 417 7.31 -23.74 3.06
C VAL A 417 6.88 -24.39 1.75
N SER A 418 7.21 -25.66 1.54
CA SER A 418 6.95 -26.34 0.27
C SER A 418 5.49 -26.76 0.09
N ASN A 419 4.72 -26.89 1.17
CA ASN A 419 3.38 -27.44 1.16
C ASN A 419 2.34 -26.44 1.75
N PRO A 420 1.25 -26.11 1.02
CA PRO A 420 0.25 -25.14 1.46
C PRO A 420 -0.55 -25.61 2.70
N PHE A 421 -0.78 -26.92 2.85
CA PHE A 421 -1.41 -27.49 4.04
C PHE A 421 -0.53 -27.25 5.27
N LEU A 422 0.76 -27.59 5.16
CA LEU A 422 1.71 -27.38 6.25
C LEU A 422 1.82 -25.89 6.60
N ALA A 423 1.93 -25.00 5.59
CA ALA A 423 1.97 -23.57 5.79
C ALA A 423 0.72 -23.01 6.51
N LYS A 424 -0.46 -23.58 6.22
CA LYS A 424 -1.71 -23.25 6.92
C LYS A 424 -1.68 -23.71 8.38
N VAL A 425 -1.30 -24.98 8.63
CA VAL A 425 -1.23 -25.56 9.98
C VAL A 425 -0.24 -24.80 10.86
N LEU A 426 0.95 -24.49 10.34
CA LEU A 426 1.98 -23.75 11.07
C LEU A 426 1.49 -22.34 11.49
N ARG A 427 0.82 -21.61 10.58
CA ARG A 427 0.25 -20.30 10.90
C ARG A 427 -0.87 -20.36 11.94
N GLN A 428 -1.77 -21.35 11.84
CA GLN A 428 -2.86 -21.53 12.80
C GLN A 428 -2.33 -21.81 14.21
N ASN A 429 -1.26 -22.59 14.31
CA ASN A 429 -0.60 -22.91 15.56
C ASN A 429 0.39 -21.83 16.03
N LYS A 430 0.48 -20.69 15.32
CA LYS A 430 1.37 -19.57 15.64
C LYS A 430 2.83 -20.00 15.80
N TYR A 431 3.29 -20.94 14.96
CA TYR A 431 4.71 -21.25 14.85
C TYR A 431 5.39 -20.08 14.15
N PHE A 432 6.15 -19.31 14.94
CA PHE A 432 6.97 -18.21 14.46
C PHE A 432 8.36 -18.74 14.10
N SER A 433 8.94 -18.20 13.03
CA SER A 433 10.29 -18.46 12.53
C SER A 433 11.42 -18.05 13.50
N GLY A 434 11.15 -17.89 14.79
CA GLY A 434 12.07 -17.36 15.78
C GLY A 434 11.80 -17.80 17.23
N LYS A 435 10.98 -18.83 17.47
CA LYS A 435 11.01 -19.51 18.76
C LYS A 435 12.09 -20.59 18.72
N LEU A 436 13.24 -20.29 19.31
CA LEU A 436 14.04 -21.32 19.98
C LEU A 436 13.26 -21.85 21.18
#